data_AF-A0A971ZIE8-F1
#
_entry.id   AF-A0A971ZIE8-F1
#
_cell.length_a   1.000
_cell.length_b   1.000
_cell.length_c   1.000
_cell.angle_alpha   90.00
_cell.angle_beta   90.00
_cell.angle_gamma   90.00
#
_symmetry.space_group_name_H-M   'P 1'
#
loop_
_entity.id
_entity.type
_entity.pdbx_description
1 polymer ?
#
loop_
_entity_poly.entity_id
_entity_poly.type
_entity_poly.pdbx_seq_one_letter_code
_entity_poly.pdbx_strand_id
1 'polypeptide(L)'
;MKTTFFIFEKLLIISLIISFSFLLVVQLSGYGRGLSITTSLFDEGNYTNLLKGEGISKGIIVLRNLNYDYKNVSVLVNGEYVADFNKSSEVKIPVYNNDIIEIDGTKYNNKVNVKVVGISSNIDSPQLNKIVTTSQSIEILGRVQIK
;
A
#
# COMPACT_ATOMS: atom_id res chain seq x y z
N MET A 1 31.69 -41.78 -4.52
CA MET A 1 31.29 -40.48 -5.09
C MET A 1 29.80 -40.38 -5.40
N LYS A 2 29.15 -41.35 -6.07
CA LYS A 2 27.71 -41.25 -6.40
C LYS A 2 26.81 -41.22 -5.15
N THR A 3 27.05 -42.08 -4.16
CA THR A 3 26.23 -42.13 -2.93
C THR A 3 26.33 -40.86 -2.08
N THR A 4 27.54 -40.30 -1.94
CA THR A 4 27.75 -39.02 -1.23
C THR A 4 27.08 -37.86 -1.96
N PHE A 5 27.06 -37.88 -3.29
CA PHE A 5 26.34 -36.89 -4.10
C PHE A 5 24.82 -36.98 -3.90
N PHE A 6 24.23 -38.19 -3.90
CA PHE A 6 22.80 -38.37 -3.63
C PHE A 6 22.38 -37.94 -2.22
N ILE A 7 23.23 -38.18 -1.22
CA ILE A 7 22.97 -37.72 0.16
C ILE A 7 23.00 -36.20 0.22
N PHE A 8 23.97 -35.57 -0.44
CA PHE A 8 24.09 -34.12 -0.51
C PHE A 8 22.89 -33.47 -1.23
N GLU A 9 22.47 -34.02 -2.37
CA GLU A 9 21.30 -33.58 -3.11
C GLU A 9 20.03 -33.64 -2.24
N LYS A 10 19.82 -34.77 -1.54
CA LYS A 10 18.67 -34.94 -0.64
C LYS A 10 18.69 -33.93 0.50
N LEU A 11 19.85 -33.65 1.09
CA LEU A 11 20.00 -32.63 2.13
C LEU A 11 19.67 -31.23 1.62
N LEU A 12 20.11 -30.89 0.40
CA LEU A 12 19.85 -29.60 -0.21
C LEU A 12 18.35 -29.40 -0.45
N ILE A 13 17.68 -30.41 -1.01
CA ILE A 13 16.22 -30.39 -1.23
C ILE A 13 15.47 -30.23 0.09
N ILE A 14 15.84 -30.97 1.13
CA ILE A 14 15.21 -30.88 2.46
C ILE A 14 15.39 -29.47 3.04
N SER A 15 16.60 -28.91 2.97
CA SER A 15 16.89 -27.54 3.42
C SER A 15 16.01 -26.50 2.70
N LEU A 16 15.83 -26.67 1.39
CA LEU A 16 15.03 -25.77 0.56
C LEU A 16 13.53 -25.84 0.92
N ILE A 17 13.01 -27.05 1.16
CA ILE A 17 11.63 -27.26 1.62
C ILE A 17 11.42 -26.64 3.01
N ILE A 18 12.37 -26.82 3.93
CA ILE A 18 12.30 -26.23 5.28
C ILE A 18 12.30 -24.71 5.19
N SER A 19 13.21 -24.12 4.40
CA SER A 19 13.28 -22.66 4.19
C SER A 19 11.98 -22.10 3.61
N PHE A 20 11.43 -22.76 2.59
CA PHE A 20 10.16 -22.35 1.98
C PHE A 20 8.99 -22.46 2.96
N SER A 21 8.92 -23.55 3.73
CA SER A 21 7.88 -23.74 4.74
C SER A 21 7.98 -22.70 5.86
N PHE A 22 9.19 -22.36 6.28
CA PHE A 22 9.42 -21.30 7.26
C PHE A 22 8.91 -19.95 6.76
N LEU A 23 9.19 -19.59 5.50
CA LEU A 23 8.68 -18.36 4.90
C LEU A 23 7.14 -18.32 4.90
N LEU A 24 6.47 -19.43 4.59
CA LEU A 24 5.00 -19.51 4.66
C LEU A 24 4.49 -19.29 6.09
N VAL A 25 5.15 -19.86 7.10
CA VAL A 25 4.77 -19.67 8.51
C VAL A 25 4.91 -18.21 8.93
N VAL A 26 5.99 -17.52 8.51
CA VAL A 26 6.17 -16.09 8.80
C VAL A 26 5.06 -15.27 8.13
N GLN A 27 4.74 -15.55 6.86
CA GLN A 27 3.68 -14.86 6.15
C GLN A 27 2.31 -15.07 6.81
N LEU A 28 1.98 -16.29 7.22
CA LEU A 28 0.72 -16.59 7.93
C LEU A 28 0.67 -15.97 9.32
N SER A 29 1.80 -15.91 10.03
CA SER A 29 1.87 -15.27 11.36
C SER A 29 1.74 -13.75 11.28
N GLY A 30 2.22 -13.15 10.18
CA GLY A 30 2.07 -11.74 9.87
C GLY A 30 0.69 -11.38 9.29
N TYR A 31 0.00 -12.35 8.69
CA TYR A 31 -1.32 -12.19 8.10
C TYR A 31 -2.36 -11.85 9.18
N GLY A 32 -2.72 -10.56 9.24
CA GLY A 32 -3.65 -10.00 10.25
C GLY A 32 -3.01 -9.00 11.23
N ARG A 33 -1.68 -8.85 11.22
CA ARG A 33 -0.94 -7.84 12.02
C ARG A 33 -0.37 -6.69 11.19
N GLY A 34 -0.75 -6.57 9.91
CA GLY A 34 -0.18 -5.57 8.99
C GLY A 34 1.28 -5.85 8.57
N LEU A 35 1.91 -6.89 9.12
CA LEU A 35 3.25 -7.35 8.74
C LEU A 35 3.16 -8.18 7.45
N SER A 36 2.90 -7.53 6.33
CA SER A 36 3.20 -8.11 5.02
C SER A 36 4.71 -7.99 4.78
N ILE A 37 5.38 -9.08 4.42
CA ILE A 37 6.76 -9.01 3.94
C ILE A 37 6.68 -8.38 2.54
N THR A 38 6.64 -7.06 2.48
CA THR A 38 6.78 -6.32 1.23
C THR A 38 8.20 -6.50 0.73
N THR A 39 8.36 -7.20 -0.39
CA THR A 39 9.63 -7.32 -1.13
C THR A 39 10.03 -6.01 -1.82
N SER A 40 9.36 -4.89 -1.51
CA SER A 40 9.72 -3.57 -1.99
C SER A 40 10.78 -2.94 -1.11
N LEU A 41 11.80 -2.38 -1.77
CA LEU A 41 12.81 -1.43 -1.29
C LEU A 41 12.21 -0.16 -0.63
N PHE A 42 11.37 -0.32 0.40
CA PHE A 42 10.90 0.79 1.22
C PHE A 42 11.17 0.46 2.68
N ASP A 43 12.13 1.22 3.18
CA ASP A 43 12.85 1.10 4.43
C ASP A 43 11.93 1.12 5.67
N GLU A 44 11.97 0.06 6.46
CA GLU A 44 11.44 -0.02 7.83
C GLU A 44 12.10 1.00 8.79
N GLY A 45 13.10 1.78 8.35
CA GLY A 45 13.84 2.74 9.17
C GLY A 45 13.06 3.93 9.74
N ASN A 46 11.81 4.18 9.33
CA ASN A 46 11.08 5.40 9.72
C ASN A 46 10.31 5.33 11.06
N TYR A 47 10.34 4.19 11.78
CA TYR A 47 9.69 4.09 13.08
C TYR A 47 10.32 5.00 14.16
N THR A 48 11.56 5.47 13.97
CA THR A 48 12.27 6.29 14.97
C THR A 48 11.97 7.79 14.89
N ASN A 49 11.41 8.28 13.77
CA ASN A 49 10.93 9.67 13.67
C ASN A 49 9.58 9.88 14.37
N LEU A 50 8.88 8.81 14.75
CA LEU A 50 7.60 8.85 15.48
C LEU A 50 7.72 9.22 16.97
N LEU A 51 8.93 9.25 17.54
CA LEU A 51 9.10 9.52 18.98
C LEU A 51 9.77 10.85 19.32
N LYS A 52 10.09 11.70 18.33
CA LYS A 52 10.71 13.01 18.57
C LYS A 52 9.91 14.14 17.92
N GLY A 53 8.83 14.52 18.58
CA GLY A 53 8.64 15.92 19.01
C GLY A 53 8.61 17.04 17.97
N GLU A 54 8.30 16.77 16.71
CA GLU A 54 7.93 17.82 15.74
C GLU A 54 6.45 17.67 15.41
N GLY A 55 5.69 18.75 15.57
CA GLY A 55 4.23 18.75 15.47
C GLY A 55 3.77 18.02 14.22
N ILE A 56 3.08 16.89 14.40
CA ILE A 56 2.58 16.05 13.32
C ILE A 56 1.62 16.90 12.49
N SER A 57 2.12 17.49 11.40
CA SER A 57 1.27 18.29 10.52
C SER A 57 0.29 17.34 9.84
N LYS A 58 -0.99 17.61 10.09
CA LYS A 58 -2.11 16.83 9.57
C LYS A 58 -2.75 17.60 8.42
N GLY A 59 -2.94 16.93 7.30
CA GLY A 59 -3.70 17.42 6.16
C GLY A 59 -4.95 16.57 5.92
N ILE A 60 -5.86 17.09 5.12
CA ILE A 60 -7.01 16.35 4.58
C ILE A 60 -6.96 16.42 3.06
N ILE A 61 -7.13 15.26 2.43
CA ILE A 61 -7.30 15.13 0.98
C ILE A 61 -8.70 14.56 0.71
N VAL A 62 -9.37 15.12 -0.29
CA VAL A 62 -10.68 14.66 -0.75
C VAL A 62 -10.51 14.05 -2.12
N LEU A 63 -10.90 12.79 -2.24
CA LEU A 63 -10.83 12.01 -3.47
C LEU A 63 -12.23 11.78 -4.00
N ARG A 64 -12.39 11.84 -5.32
CA ARG A 64 -13.64 11.53 -6.02
C ARG A 64 -13.41 10.42 -7.03
N ASN A 65 -14.25 9.39 -7.01
CA ASN A 65 -14.34 8.42 -8.08
C ASN A 65 -15.11 9.04 -9.27
N LEU A 66 -14.49 9.09 -10.44
CA LEU A 66 -15.11 9.64 -11.65
C LEU A 66 -16.00 8.60 -12.38
N ASN A 67 -15.86 7.31 -12.04
CA ASN A 67 -16.62 6.23 -12.65
C ASN A 67 -17.61 5.64 -11.63
N TYR A 68 -18.83 6.16 -11.60
CA TYR A 68 -19.86 5.83 -10.63
C TYR A 68 -20.29 4.35 -10.61
N ASP A 69 -20.09 3.62 -11.71
CA ASP A 69 -20.42 2.20 -11.84
C ASP A 69 -19.42 1.30 -11.06
N TYR A 70 -18.23 1.82 -10.75
CA TYR A 70 -17.14 1.06 -10.12
C TYR A 70 -16.92 1.50 -8.67
N LYS A 71 -17.84 1.14 -7.78
CA LYS A 71 -17.83 1.58 -6.38
C LYS A 71 -16.85 0.83 -5.47
N ASN A 72 -16.51 -0.42 -5.81
CA ASN A 72 -15.56 -1.24 -5.05
C ASN A 72 -14.10 -0.87 -5.33
N VAL A 73 -13.79 0.42 -5.28
CA VAL A 73 -12.43 0.94 -5.35
C VAL A 73 -12.06 1.40 -3.95
N SER A 74 -10.91 0.95 -3.48
CA SER A 74 -10.44 1.28 -2.14
C SER A 74 -9.34 2.33 -2.21
N VAL A 75 -9.26 3.15 -1.18
CA VAL A 75 -8.15 4.07 -0.95
C VAL A 75 -7.28 3.49 0.15
N LEU A 76 -5.98 3.40 -0.12
CA LEU A 76 -4.98 2.96 0.84
C LEU A 76 -4.05 4.13 1.19
N VAL A 77 -3.59 4.14 2.44
CA VAL A 77 -2.51 5.03 2.89
C VAL A 77 -1.41 4.14 3.46
N ASN A 78 -0.21 4.21 2.85
CA ASN A 78 0.93 3.35 3.19
C ASN A 78 0.56 1.86 3.16
N GLY A 79 -0.20 1.41 2.14
CA GLY A 79 -0.67 0.03 2.01
C GLY A 79 -1.85 -0.36 2.91
N GLU A 80 -2.28 0.49 3.85
CA GLU A 80 -3.41 0.19 4.74
C GLU A 80 -4.73 0.76 4.21
N TYR A 81 -5.79 -0.03 4.28
CA TYR A 81 -7.13 0.39 3.89
C TYR A 81 -7.66 1.52 4.79
N VAL A 82 -8.09 2.63 4.19
CA VAL A 82 -8.66 3.77 4.92
C VAL A 82 -10.10 4.11 4.53
N ALA A 83 -10.48 3.93 3.26
CA ALA A 83 -11.81 4.31 2.75
C ALA A 83 -12.17 3.58 1.46
N ASP A 84 -13.47 3.59 1.11
CA ASP A 84 -14.00 3.10 -0.16
C ASP A 84 -15.08 4.04 -0.72
N PHE A 85 -15.43 3.85 -2.00
CA PHE A 85 -16.46 4.64 -2.68
C PHE A 85 -17.85 3.96 -2.69
N ASN A 86 -18.12 3.02 -1.76
CA ASN A 86 -19.37 2.25 -1.75
C ASN A 86 -20.58 3.10 -1.34
N LYS A 87 -20.38 3.98 -0.34
CA LYS A 87 -21.46 4.82 0.22
C LYS A 87 -21.54 6.21 -0.42
N SER A 88 -20.43 6.71 -0.94
CA SER A 88 -20.27 8.06 -1.49
C SER A 88 -19.29 8.03 -2.65
N SER A 89 -19.53 8.85 -3.69
CA SER A 89 -18.57 9.05 -4.77
C SER A 89 -17.33 9.84 -4.33
N GLU A 90 -17.37 10.43 -3.13
CA GLU A 90 -16.27 11.16 -2.52
C GLU A 90 -15.91 10.63 -1.15
N VAL A 91 -14.61 10.61 -0.86
CA VAL A 91 -14.06 10.24 0.44
C VAL A 91 -13.06 11.28 0.91
N LYS A 92 -13.03 11.51 2.21
CA LYS A 92 -12.09 12.41 2.88
C LYS A 92 -11.10 11.57 3.68
N ILE A 93 -9.82 11.71 3.39
CA ILE A 93 -8.76 10.97 4.08
C ILE A 93 -7.86 11.95 4.86
N PRO A 94 -7.65 11.73 6.17
CA PRO A 94 -6.59 12.41 6.90
C PRO A 94 -5.24 11.85 6.47
N VAL A 95 -4.26 12.73 6.29
CA VAL A 95 -2.90 12.34 5.88
C VAL A 95 -1.85 13.12 6.65
N TYR A 96 -0.66 12.55 6.74
CA TYR A 96 0.53 13.12 7.34
C TYR A 96 1.63 13.33 6.30
N ASN A 97 2.65 14.08 6.67
CA ASN A 97 3.79 14.27 5.79
C ASN A 97 4.44 12.92 5.46
N ASN A 98 4.82 12.74 4.20
CA ASN A 98 5.40 11.52 3.62
C ASN A 98 4.48 10.31 3.46
N ASP A 99 3.20 10.40 3.84
CA ASP A 99 2.22 9.35 3.55
C ASP A 99 2.13 9.07 2.05
N ILE A 100 2.00 7.81 1.67
CA ILE A 100 1.79 7.39 0.28
C ILE A 100 0.32 7.07 0.12
N ILE A 101 -0.35 7.74 -0.81
CA ILE A 101 -1.76 7.50 -1.12
C ILE A 101 -1.81 6.59 -2.35
N GLU A 102 -2.60 5.52 -2.24
CA GLU A 102 -2.75 4.52 -3.28
C GLU A 102 -4.23 4.24 -3.55
N ILE A 103 -4.54 3.88 -4.78
CA ILE A 103 -5.88 3.50 -5.22
C ILE A 103 -5.86 2.05 -5.63
N ASP A 104 -6.62 1.22 -4.92
CA ASP A 104 -6.82 -0.19 -5.22
C ASP A 104 -8.05 -0.35 -6.12
N GLY A 105 -7.77 -0.62 -7.40
CA GLY A 105 -8.77 -0.98 -8.41
C GLY A 105 -8.68 -2.44 -8.85
N THR A 106 -8.04 -3.32 -8.07
CA THR A 106 -7.81 -4.73 -8.44
C THR A 106 -9.08 -5.52 -8.77
N LYS A 107 -10.23 -5.06 -8.27
CA LYS A 107 -11.55 -5.67 -8.49
C LYS A 107 -12.16 -5.41 -9.88
N TYR A 108 -11.59 -4.48 -10.66
CA TYR A 108 -12.14 -4.10 -11.97
C TYR A 108 -11.07 -4.21 -13.06
N ASN A 109 -11.41 -4.84 -14.18
CA ASN A 109 -10.55 -4.89 -15.37
C ASN A 109 -10.68 -3.66 -16.26
N ASN A 110 -11.69 -2.83 -16.04
CA ASN A 110 -11.88 -1.56 -16.71
C ASN A 110 -11.01 -0.46 -16.08
N LYS A 111 -10.72 0.58 -16.86
CA LYS A 111 -10.06 1.78 -16.35
C LYS A 111 -10.98 2.53 -15.38
N VAL A 112 -10.55 2.68 -14.14
CA VAL A 112 -11.21 3.49 -13.12
C VAL A 112 -10.37 4.70 -12.79
N ASN A 113 -10.97 5.88 -12.84
CA ASN A 113 -10.30 7.15 -12.59
C ASN A 113 -10.69 7.72 -11.23
N VAL A 114 -9.70 8.01 -10.39
CA VAL A 114 -9.89 8.71 -9.12
C VAL A 114 -9.18 10.06 -9.19
N LYS A 115 -9.89 11.12 -8.79
CA LYS A 115 -9.43 12.50 -8.86
C LYS A 115 -9.30 13.12 -7.48
N VAL A 116 -8.24 13.90 -7.27
CA VAL A 116 -8.10 14.80 -6.14
C VAL A 116 -9.01 16.01 -6.35
N VAL A 117 -10.06 16.14 -5.54
CA VAL A 117 -11.06 17.22 -5.64
C VAL A 117 -10.97 18.22 -4.49
N GLY A 118 -10.19 17.93 -3.45
CA GLY A 118 -9.90 18.87 -2.37
C GLY A 118 -8.60 18.52 -1.67
N ILE A 119 -7.87 19.54 -1.23
CA ILE A 119 -6.67 19.42 -0.41
C ILE A 119 -6.68 20.52 0.65
N SER A 120 -6.11 20.23 1.81
CA SER A 120 -5.88 21.26 2.84
C SER A 120 -4.80 22.23 2.40
N SER A 121 -4.84 23.48 2.88
CA SER A 121 -3.95 24.56 2.45
C SER A 121 -2.47 24.32 2.76
N ASN A 122 -2.18 23.44 3.72
CA ASN A 122 -0.84 23.01 4.14
C ASN A 122 -0.28 21.85 3.30
N ILE A 123 -1.03 21.30 2.33
CA ILE A 123 -0.55 20.24 1.45
C ILE A 123 0.01 20.87 0.17
N ASP A 124 1.22 20.48 -0.20
CA ASP A 124 1.90 20.86 -1.45
C ASP A 124 1.74 19.77 -2.53
N SER A 125 1.85 18.50 -2.13
CA SER A 125 1.61 17.32 -2.98
C SER A 125 0.72 16.31 -2.23
N PRO A 126 -0.20 15.59 -2.91
CA PRO A 126 -0.56 15.70 -4.32
C PRO A 126 -1.35 16.97 -4.65
N GLN A 127 -1.23 17.45 -5.88
CA GLN A 127 -1.92 18.66 -6.34
C GLN A 127 -3.42 18.43 -6.60
N LEU A 128 -4.20 19.49 -6.43
CA LEU A 128 -5.61 19.52 -6.82
C LEU A 128 -5.77 19.15 -8.29
N ASN A 129 -6.85 18.45 -8.62
CA ASN A 129 -7.17 17.92 -9.95
C ASN A 129 -6.26 16.81 -10.48
N LYS A 130 -5.28 16.33 -9.72
CA LYS A 130 -4.53 15.12 -10.10
C LYS A 130 -5.50 13.95 -10.27
N ILE A 131 -5.33 13.20 -11.35
CA ILE A 131 -6.10 12.00 -11.66
C ILE A 131 -5.12 10.83 -11.65
N VAL A 132 -5.54 9.72 -11.05
CA VAL A 132 -4.88 8.42 -11.17
C VAL A 132 -5.86 7.44 -11.80
N THR A 133 -5.35 6.60 -12.69
CA THR A 133 -6.13 5.60 -13.42
C THR A 133 -5.63 4.23 -13.05
N THR A 134 -6.50 3.40 -12.48
CA THR A 134 -6.23 2.00 -12.18
C THR A 134 -6.96 1.07 -13.15
N SER A 135 -6.41 -0.12 -13.39
CA SER A 135 -7.02 -1.18 -14.19
C SER A 135 -6.49 -2.52 -13.72
N GLN A 136 -7.25 -3.21 -12.87
CA GLN A 136 -6.86 -4.48 -12.23
C GLN A 136 -5.53 -4.38 -11.47
N SER A 137 -5.24 -3.20 -10.92
CA SER A 137 -3.95 -2.87 -10.28
C SER A 137 -4.14 -2.00 -9.05
N ILE A 138 -3.07 -1.85 -8.27
CA ILE A 138 -2.95 -0.81 -7.24
C ILE A 138 -2.04 0.27 -7.81
N GLU A 139 -2.51 1.52 -7.81
CA GLU A 139 -1.78 2.65 -8.39
C GLU A 139 -1.46 3.71 -7.34
N ILE A 140 -0.24 4.23 -7.37
CA ILE A 140 0.20 5.28 -6.45
C ILE A 140 -0.34 6.63 -6.94
N LEU A 141 -1.24 7.22 -6.15
CA LEU A 141 -1.71 8.59 -6.40
C LEU A 141 -0.60 9.60 -6.10
N GLY A 142 0.19 9.38 -5.06
CA GLY A 142 1.38 10.18 -4.78
C GLY A 142 1.79 10.18 -3.31
N ARG A 143 2.99 10.70 -3.06
CA ARG A 143 3.48 10.99 -1.71
C ARG A 143 2.97 12.36 -1.26
N VAL A 144 2.49 12.42 -0.02
CA VAL A 144 2.05 13.62 0.65
C VAL A 144 3.27 14.45 1.04
N GLN A 145 3.27 15.71 0.62
CA GLN A 145 4.24 16.70 1.07
C GLN A 145 3.46 17.83 1.71
N ILE A 146 3.76 18.09 2.97
CA ILE A 146 3.20 19.22 3.71
C ILE A 146 4.22 20.37 3.67
N LYS A 147 3.72 21.59 3.53
CA LYS A 147 4.48 22.85 3.57
C LYS A 147 5.15 23.10 4.92
#